data_AF-A0A3D4CW03-F1
#
_entry.id   AF-A0A3D4CW03-F1
#
_cell.length_a   1.000
_cell.length_b   1.000
_cell.length_c   1.000
_cell.angle_alpha   90.00
_cell.angle_beta   90.00
_cell.angle_gamma   90.00
#
_symmetry.space_group_name_H-M   'P 1'
#
loop_
_entity.id
_entity.type
_entity.pdbx_description
1 polymer ?
#
loop_
_entity_poly.entity_id
_entity_poly.type
_entity_poly.pdbx_seq_one_letter_code
_entity_poly.pdbx_strand_id
1 'polypeptide(L)'
;DSNGPLRGTKRDLTEGGIRVPTIAWWPGTIDPGTEDGAHWYFGDLMATFAELAGVEPPANIDSDSFAAPLRGQPRENRWLRKSLMYWEFYERGSAQAVRLGKWKAIRKPMFTGKIELYDISNDPGETTDLSKRHPDLTKTAIVEMNKAHEPDPNWPAK
;
A
#
# COMPACT_ATOMS: atom_id res chain seq x y z
N ASP A 1 -17.94 -7.15 -11.75
CA ASP A 1 -17.30 -5.87 -11.42
C ASP A 1 -15.90 -5.84 -12.03
N SER A 2 -15.32 -4.67 -12.29
CA SER A 2 -14.07 -4.51 -13.05
C SER A 2 -12.79 -4.89 -12.30
N ASN A 3 -12.91 -5.20 -11.01
CA ASN A 3 -11.83 -5.36 -10.02
C ASN A 3 -11.41 -6.83 -9.81
N GLY A 4 -11.91 -7.74 -10.63
CA GLY A 4 -11.55 -9.16 -10.58
C GLY A 4 -11.88 -9.80 -9.22
N PRO A 5 -10.96 -10.57 -8.60
CA PRO A 5 -11.19 -11.22 -7.31
C PRO A 5 -11.06 -10.25 -6.12
N LEU A 6 -10.74 -8.98 -6.35
CA LEU A 6 -10.44 -8.02 -5.29
C LEU A 6 -11.73 -7.39 -4.74
N ARG A 7 -11.75 -7.15 -3.43
CA ARG A 7 -12.90 -6.57 -2.75
C ARG A 7 -12.97 -5.05 -2.90
N GLY A 8 -14.19 -4.55 -3.07
CA GLY A 8 -14.50 -3.12 -3.17
C GLY A 8 -14.09 -2.49 -4.48
N THR A 9 -14.31 -1.19 -4.59
CA THR A 9 -14.28 -0.41 -5.83
C THR A 9 -13.68 0.97 -5.58
N LYS A 10 -13.77 1.87 -6.58
CA LYS A 10 -13.39 3.28 -6.42
C LYS A 10 -14.01 3.88 -5.15
N ARG A 11 -13.16 4.53 -4.34
CA ARG A 11 -13.44 5.11 -3.00
C ARG A 11 -13.40 4.13 -1.82
N ASP A 12 -13.11 2.86 -2.05
CA ASP A 12 -12.81 1.91 -0.97
C ASP A 12 -11.29 1.81 -0.75
N LEU A 13 -10.85 1.57 0.48
CA LEU A 13 -9.44 1.29 0.81
C LEU A 13 -9.12 -0.22 0.81
N THR A 14 -10.08 -1.04 0.40
CA THR A 14 -9.94 -2.46 0.11
C THR A 14 -9.12 -2.68 -1.16
N GLU A 15 -8.62 -3.89 -1.41
CA GLU A 15 -7.69 -4.13 -2.54
C GLU A 15 -8.28 -3.70 -3.89
N GLY A 16 -9.57 -3.89 -4.13
CA GLY A 16 -10.22 -3.50 -5.39
C GLY A 16 -10.37 -1.98 -5.58
N GLY A 17 -10.17 -1.18 -4.53
CA GLY A 17 -10.17 0.28 -4.62
C GLY A 17 -8.79 0.92 -4.79
N ILE A 18 -7.72 0.25 -4.33
CA ILE A 18 -6.36 0.81 -4.32
C ILE A 18 -5.32 0.02 -5.13
N ARG A 19 -5.57 -1.26 -5.43
CA ARG A 19 -4.67 -2.07 -6.26
C ARG A 19 -5.03 -1.89 -7.73
N VAL A 20 -4.08 -1.39 -8.51
CA VAL A 20 -4.25 -1.06 -9.92
C VAL A 20 -3.30 -1.89 -10.78
N PRO A 21 -3.69 -2.27 -12.02
CA PRO A 21 -2.76 -2.88 -12.96
C PRO A 21 -1.64 -1.89 -13.30
N THR A 22 -0.41 -2.37 -13.41
CA THR A 22 0.72 -1.58 -13.93
C THR A 22 1.55 -2.44 -14.87
N ILE A 23 2.00 -1.83 -15.96
CA ILE A 23 2.91 -2.42 -16.93
C ILE A 23 4.12 -1.48 -17.06
N ALA A 24 5.32 -2.04 -17.06
CA ALA A 24 6.55 -1.33 -17.36
C ALA A 24 7.20 -1.91 -18.62
N TRP A 25 7.79 -1.04 -19.44
CA TRP A 25 8.46 -1.42 -20.68
C TRP A 25 9.80 -0.72 -20.79
N TRP A 26 10.87 -1.51 -20.84
CA TRP A 26 12.24 -1.01 -20.93
C TRP A 26 13.11 -2.01 -21.67
N PRO A 27 13.17 -1.92 -23.02
CA PRO A 27 13.93 -2.86 -23.84
C PRO A 27 15.41 -2.96 -23.42
N GLY A 28 15.91 -4.18 -23.35
CA GLY A 28 17.29 -4.47 -22.91
C GLY A 28 17.51 -4.34 -21.40
N THR A 29 16.47 -4.05 -20.61
CA THR A 29 16.54 -3.99 -19.14
C THR A 29 15.46 -4.84 -18.46
N ILE A 30 14.20 -4.72 -18.89
CA ILE A 30 13.10 -5.59 -18.45
C ILE A 30 12.99 -6.75 -19.44
N ASP A 31 13.07 -7.97 -18.92
CA ASP A 31 12.82 -9.17 -19.71
C ASP A 31 11.35 -9.22 -20.18
N PRO A 32 11.08 -9.49 -21.47
CA PRO A 32 9.70 -9.54 -21.97
C PRO A 32 8.88 -10.63 -21.28
N GLY A 33 7.63 -10.30 -20.93
CA GLY A 33 6.68 -11.28 -20.38
C GLY A 33 6.93 -11.68 -18.93
N THR A 34 7.80 -10.98 -18.21
CA THR A 34 8.00 -11.21 -16.77
C THR A 34 6.97 -10.48 -15.91
N GLU A 35 6.70 -11.05 -14.76
CA GLU A 35 5.90 -10.44 -13.70
C GLU A 35 6.75 -10.24 -12.45
N ASP A 36 6.52 -9.15 -11.73
CA ASP A 36 7.13 -8.91 -10.42
C ASP A 36 6.04 -8.72 -9.36
N GLY A 37 6.29 -9.28 -8.17
CA GLY A 37 5.37 -9.25 -7.04
C GLY A 37 5.71 -8.20 -5.98
N ALA A 38 6.70 -7.34 -6.21
CA ALA A 38 7.06 -6.29 -5.27
C ALA A 38 5.91 -5.29 -5.14
N HIS A 39 5.68 -4.87 -3.90
CA HIS A 39 4.67 -3.86 -3.63
C HIS A 39 5.32 -2.49 -3.65
N TRP A 40 4.65 -1.57 -4.31
CA TRP A 40 4.95 -0.16 -4.38
C TRP A 40 3.62 0.56 -4.64
N TYR A 41 3.59 1.87 -4.51
CA TYR A 41 2.42 2.68 -4.84
C TYR A 41 2.84 3.93 -5.59
N PHE A 42 1.87 4.71 -6.08
CA PHE A 42 2.15 5.87 -6.94
C PHE A 42 3.21 6.83 -6.39
N GLY A 43 3.28 7.03 -5.06
CA GLY A 43 4.31 7.85 -4.42
C GLY A 43 5.76 7.37 -4.64
N ASP A 44 5.97 6.09 -4.93
CA ASP A 44 7.29 5.48 -5.17
C ASP A 44 7.90 5.86 -6.53
N LEU A 45 7.12 6.46 -7.43
CA LEU A 45 7.63 6.94 -8.72
C LEU A 45 8.67 8.05 -8.55
N MET A 46 8.56 8.88 -7.50
CA MET A 46 9.52 9.96 -7.25
C MET A 46 10.93 9.40 -7.00
N ALA A 47 11.11 8.54 -6.01
CA ALA A 47 12.42 7.93 -5.71
C ALA A 47 12.91 7.04 -6.87
N THR A 48 12.00 6.33 -7.53
CA THR A 48 12.36 5.47 -8.67
C THR A 48 12.89 6.29 -9.84
N PHE A 49 12.21 7.36 -10.25
CA PHE A 49 12.66 8.18 -11.37
C PHE A 49 13.90 9.00 -11.03
N ALA A 50 14.05 9.46 -9.80
CA ALA A 50 15.29 10.10 -9.35
C ALA A 50 16.49 9.14 -9.49
N GLU A 51 16.35 7.91 -8.99
CA GLU A 51 17.39 6.88 -9.12
C GLU A 51 17.71 6.57 -10.59
N LEU A 52 16.68 6.37 -11.43
CA LEU A 52 16.87 6.07 -12.85
C LEU A 52 17.52 7.23 -13.63
N ALA A 53 17.27 8.47 -13.21
CA ALA A 53 17.88 9.67 -13.81
C ALA A 53 19.28 9.98 -13.25
N GLY A 54 19.74 9.25 -12.21
CA GLY A 54 21.03 9.52 -11.56
C GLY A 54 21.05 10.82 -10.77
N VAL A 55 19.90 11.23 -10.21
CA VAL A 55 19.77 12.43 -9.38
C VAL A 55 19.27 12.07 -7.99
N GLU A 56 19.58 12.92 -7.01
CA GLU A 56 19.06 12.76 -5.65
C GLU A 56 17.56 13.10 -5.60
N PRO A 57 16.72 12.27 -4.95
CA PRO A 57 15.33 12.61 -4.72
C PRO A 57 15.21 13.74 -3.67
N PRO A 58 14.05 14.42 -3.58
CA PRO A 58 13.80 15.36 -2.51
C PRO A 58 13.97 14.72 -1.13
N ALA A 59 14.44 15.49 -0.15
CA ALA A 59 14.47 15.04 1.24
C ALA A 59 13.06 14.88 1.80
N ASN A 60 12.93 14.05 2.86
CA ASN A 60 11.69 13.86 3.63
C ASN A 60 10.49 13.39 2.77
N ILE A 61 10.70 12.37 1.95
CA ILE A 61 9.65 11.73 1.15
C ILE A 61 9.35 10.32 1.66
N ASP A 62 8.08 9.90 1.56
CA ASP A 62 7.64 8.53 1.85
C ASP A 62 7.71 7.64 0.60
N SER A 63 8.84 7.69 -0.10
CA SER A 63 9.04 7.10 -1.43
C SER A 63 10.22 6.13 -1.41
N ASP A 64 9.98 4.89 -1.80
CA ASP A 64 11.00 3.85 -1.92
C ASP A 64 11.15 3.44 -3.38
N SER A 65 12.36 3.54 -3.93
CA SER A 65 12.61 3.11 -5.31
C SER A 65 12.26 1.62 -5.52
N PHE A 66 11.67 1.34 -6.67
CA PHE A 66 11.47 -0.02 -7.19
C PHE A 66 12.24 -0.26 -8.50
N ALA A 67 13.29 0.53 -8.77
CA ALA A 67 14.12 0.35 -9.95
C ALA A 67 14.86 -0.99 -9.99
N ALA A 68 15.22 -1.57 -8.83
CA ALA A 68 15.83 -2.89 -8.76
C ALA A 68 14.95 -4.00 -9.41
N PRO A 69 13.66 -4.15 -9.04
CA PRO A 69 12.71 -5.01 -9.77
C PRO A 69 12.66 -4.76 -11.28
N LEU A 70 12.72 -3.50 -11.74
CA LEU A 70 12.73 -3.19 -13.17
C LEU A 70 14.00 -3.70 -13.88
N ARG A 71 15.12 -3.86 -13.16
CA ARG A 71 16.37 -4.41 -13.70
C ARG A 71 16.47 -5.93 -13.53
N GLY A 72 15.36 -6.61 -13.24
CA GLY A 72 15.32 -8.06 -13.01
C GLY A 72 15.90 -8.49 -11.66
N GLN A 73 16.19 -7.56 -10.75
CA GLN A 73 16.70 -7.87 -9.43
C GLN A 73 15.50 -8.05 -8.48
N PRO A 74 15.20 -9.27 -8.02
CA PRO A 74 14.08 -9.50 -7.13
C PRO A 74 14.33 -8.75 -5.81
N ARG A 75 13.29 -8.14 -5.24
CA ARG A 75 13.38 -7.74 -3.83
C ARG A 75 13.55 -9.01 -3.01
N GLU A 76 14.63 -9.07 -2.22
CA GLU A 76 14.92 -10.19 -1.28
C GLU A 76 13.67 -10.60 -0.49
N ASN A 77 12.83 -9.62 -0.19
CA ASN A 77 11.45 -9.85 0.22
C ASN A 77 10.52 -8.84 -0.48
N ARG A 78 9.50 -9.33 -1.20
CA ARG A 78 8.48 -8.52 -1.91
C ARG A 78 7.76 -7.47 -1.03
N TRP A 79 7.86 -7.64 0.28
CA TRP A 79 7.25 -6.83 1.34
C TRP A 79 8.22 -5.83 1.99
N LEU A 80 9.51 -5.88 1.67
CA LEU A 80 10.53 -5.05 2.30
C LEU A 80 10.51 -3.65 1.67
N ARG A 81 9.78 -2.74 2.33
CA ARG A 81 9.84 -1.29 2.11
C ARG A 81 10.31 -0.64 3.41
N LYS A 82 11.08 0.45 3.28
CA LYS A 82 11.49 1.30 4.40
C LYS A 82 10.35 2.25 4.78
N SER A 83 9.68 2.81 3.78
CA SER A 83 8.56 3.73 3.98
C SER A 83 7.27 2.94 4.27
N LEU A 84 6.40 3.49 5.12
CA LEU A 84 5.10 2.90 5.41
C LEU A 84 4.18 3.04 4.19
N MET A 85 3.32 2.05 3.93
CA MET A 85 2.23 2.23 2.98
C MET A 85 0.96 2.54 3.76
N TYR A 86 0.49 3.77 3.66
CA TYR A 86 -0.64 4.30 4.39
C TYR A 86 -1.59 5.03 3.45
N TRP A 87 -2.89 4.87 3.69
CA TRP A 87 -3.95 5.59 3.00
C TRP A 87 -5.01 6.02 3.99
N GLU A 88 -5.56 7.20 3.77
CA GLU A 88 -6.77 7.67 4.43
C GLU A 88 -7.72 8.28 3.40
N PHE A 89 -9.01 8.23 3.71
CA PHE A 89 -10.04 8.78 2.86
C PHE A 89 -11.15 9.33 3.74
N TYR A 90 -11.58 10.57 3.50
CA TYR A 90 -12.50 11.29 4.40
C TYR A 90 -13.98 11.14 4.04
N GLU A 91 -14.30 10.75 2.80
CA GLU A 91 -15.70 10.57 2.40
C GLU A 91 -16.29 9.24 2.90
N ARG A 92 -17.62 9.09 2.78
CA ARG A 92 -18.35 7.83 3.06
C ARG A 92 -18.08 7.24 4.45
N GLY A 93 -18.03 8.10 5.45
CA GLY A 93 -17.80 7.73 6.84
C GLY A 93 -16.32 7.62 7.22
N SER A 94 -15.41 8.01 6.34
CA SER A 94 -13.96 7.96 6.51
C SER A 94 -13.36 6.56 6.66
N ALA A 95 -12.11 6.38 6.24
CA ALA A 95 -11.39 5.13 6.41
C ALA A 95 -9.88 5.36 6.46
N GLN A 96 -9.17 4.42 7.08
CA GLN A 96 -7.73 4.28 7.01
C GLN A 96 -7.35 2.87 6.57
N ALA A 97 -6.25 2.74 5.85
CA ALA A 97 -5.62 1.48 5.56
C ALA A 97 -4.11 1.60 5.75
N VAL A 98 -3.49 0.54 6.27
CA VAL A 98 -2.04 0.43 6.39
C VAL A 98 -1.61 -0.96 5.96
N ARG A 99 -0.47 -1.04 5.27
CA ARG A 99 0.13 -2.32 4.89
C ARG A 99 1.40 -2.57 5.70
N LEU A 100 1.44 -3.72 6.36
CA LEU A 100 2.54 -4.22 7.17
C LEU A 100 3.05 -5.52 6.54
N GLY A 101 3.80 -5.36 5.46
CA GLY A 101 4.25 -6.45 4.61
C GLY A 101 3.11 -7.22 3.93
N LYS A 102 2.95 -8.51 4.24
CA LYS A 102 1.82 -9.32 3.71
C LYS A 102 0.48 -8.95 4.34
N TRP A 103 0.51 -8.30 5.49
CA TRP A 103 -0.67 -7.94 6.25
C TRP A 103 -1.21 -6.59 5.81
N LYS A 104 -2.52 -6.47 5.74
CA LYS A 104 -3.20 -5.21 5.52
C LYS A 104 -4.26 -5.03 6.59
N ALA A 105 -4.26 -3.87 7.21
CA ALA A 105 -5.28 -3.48 8.17
C ALA A 105 -6.13 -2.35 7.61
N ILE A 106 -7.43 -2.40 7.88
CA ILE A 106 -8.40 -1.37 7.48
C ILE A 106 -9.17 -0.93 8.73
N ARG A 107 -9.36 0.38 8.89
CA ARG A 107 -10.17 1.00 9.94
C ARG A 107 -11.27 1.85 9.31
N LYS A 108 -12.53 1.63 9.68
CA LYS A 108 -13.67 2.43 9.21
C LYS A 108 -14.74 2.54 10.31
N PRO A 109 -15.16 3.76 10.72
CA PRO A 109 -14.60 5.09 10.42
C PRO A 109 -13.15 5.28 10.92
N MET A 110 -12.46 6.32 10.48
CA MET A 110 -11.15 6.71 11.03
C MET A 110 -11.23 6.88 12.55
N PHE A 111 -10.13 6.55 13.25
CA PHE A 111 -9.95 6.64 14.71
C PHE A 111 -10.84 5.75 15.59
N THR A 112 -12.15 5.70 15.35
CA THR A 112 -13.13 5.02 16.20
C THR A 112 -13.61 3.68 15.64
N GLY A 113 -13.37 3.43 14.35
CA GLY A 113 -13.77 2.22 13.68
C GLY A 113 -13.05 0.97 14.19
N LYS A 114 -13.72 -0.16 14.05
CA LYS A 114 -13.10 -1.48 14.25
C LYS A 114 -11.98 -1.66 13.22
N ILE A 115 -10.85 -2.22 13.68
CA ILE A 115 -9.81 -2.71 12.77
C ILE A 115 -10.18 -4.09 12.26
N GLU A 116 -10.08 -4.24 10.94
CA GLU A 116 -10.02 -5.53 10.27
C GLU A 116 -8.60 -5.79 9.79
N LEU A 117 -8.16 -7.04 9.80
CA LEU A 117 -6.80 -7.42 9.41
C LEU A 117 -6.84 -8.61 8.45
N TYR A 118 -6.10 -8.53 7.35
CA TYR A 118 -6.08 -9.55 6.29
C TYR A 118 -4.66 -9.95 5.91
N ASP A 119 -4.44 -11.23 5.58
CA ASP A 119 -3.22 -11.70 4.93
C ASP A 119 -3.44 -11.68 3.41
N ILE A 120 -3.00 -10.60 2.76
CA ILE A 120 -3.25 -10.37 1.33
C ILE A 120 -2.49 -11.36 0.44
N SER A 121 -1.46 -12.04 0.96
CA SER A 121 -0.75 -13.07 0.20
C SER A 121 -1.62 -14.30 -0.05
N ASN A 122 -2.56 -14.60 0.85
CA ASN A 122 -3.44 -15.77 0.79
C ASN A 122 -4.92 -15.40 0.55
N ASP A 123 -5.32 -14.18 0.91
CA ASP A 123 -6.69 -13.67 0.82
C ASP A 123 -6.72 -12.28 0.17
N PRO A 124 -6.44 -12.17 -1.15
CA PRO A 124 -6.49 -10.89 -1.87
C PRO A 124 -7.90 -10.31 -1.96
N GLY A 125 -8.93 -11.12 -1.69
CA GLY A 125 -10.32 -10.69 -1.59
C GLY A 125 -10.71 -10.14 -0.22
N GLU A 126 -9.79 -10.13 0.77
CA GLU A 126 -10.04 -9.58 2.12
C GLU A 126 -11.34 -10.14 2.75
N THR A 127 -11.54 -11.45 2.63
CA THR A 127 -12.74 -12.16 3.02
C THR A 127 -12.70 -12.65 4.47
N THR A 128 -11.50 -12.86 5.02
CA THR A 128 -11.29 -13.44 6.35
C THR A 128 -10.62 -12.45 7.28
N ASP A 129 -11.39 -11.82 8.17
CA ASP A 129 -10.86 -10.93 9.22
C ASP A 129 -10.09 -11.73 10.29
N LEU A 130 -8.78 -11.49 10.36
CA LEU A 130 -7.83 -12.12 11.27
C LEU A 130 -7.48 -11.24 12.48
N SER A 131 -8.12 -10.08 12.66
CA SER A 131 -7.80 -9.11 13.72
C SER A 131 -7.83 -9.74 15.12
N LYS A 132 -8.84 -10.55 15.42
CA LYS A 132 -8.97 -11.26 16.71
C LYS A 132 -7.89 -12.33 16.93
N ARG A 133 -7.30 -12.86 15.86
CA ARG A 133 -6.26 -13.90 15.93
C ARG A 133 -4.85 -13.31 16.03
N HIS A 134 -4.67 -12.04 15.66
CA HIS A 134 -3.38 -11.34 15.71
C HIS A 134 -3.52 -9.97 16.41
N PRO A 135 -3.89 -9.95 17.71
CA PRO A 135 -4.17 -8.70 18.42
C PRO A 135 -2.95 -7.76 18.49
N ASP A 136 -1.75 -8.30 18.61
CA ASP A 136 -0.51 -7.50 18.63
C ASP A 136 -0.29 -6.78 17.31
N LEU A 137 -0.52 -7.46 16.18
CA LEU A 137 -0.38 -6.87 14.86
C LEU A 137 -1.47 -5.83 14.58
N THR A 138 -2.70 -6.07 15.06
CA THR A 138 -3.77 -5.07 15.04
C THR A 138 -3.38 -3.82 15.83
N LYS A 139 -2.77 -3.99 17.01
CA LYS A 139 -2.27 -2.87 17.82
C LYS A 139 -1.17 -2.10 17.08
N THR A 140 -0.20 -2.80 16.47
CA THR A 140 0.84 -2.18 15.63
C THR A 140 0.22 -1.38 14.49
N ALA A 141 -0.76 -1.94 13.79
CA ALA A 141 -1.44 -1.24 12.70
C ALA A 141 -2.11 0.07 13.17
N ILE A 142 -2.76 0.07 14.34
CA ILE A 142 -3.36 1.27 14.93
C ILE A 142 -2.30 2.33 15.22
N VAL A 143 -1.16 1.92 15.80
CA VAL A 143 -0.05 2.83 16.10
C VAL A 143 0.48 3.47 14.82
N GLU A 144 0.74 2.67 13.78
CA GLU A 144 1.24 3.17 12.50
C GLU A 144 0.24 4.09 11.80
N MET A 145 -1.06 3.76 11.80
CA MET A 145 -2.09 4.66 11.25
C MET A 145 -2.17 6.00 11.98
N ASN A 146 -2.08 5.99 13.32
CA ASN A 146 -2.14 7.21 14.11
C ASN A 146 -0.88 8.06 13.93
N LYS A 147 0.29 7.43 13.75
CA LYS A 147 1.56 8.11 13.49
C LYS A 147 1.61 8.73 12.09
N ALA A 148 1.03 8.05 11.09
CA ALA A 148 1.07 8.49 9.70
C ALA A 148 0.00 9.54 9.36
N HIS A 149 -1.04 9.67 10.19
CA HIS A 149 -2.06 10.70 10.01
C HIS A 149 -1.50 12.09 10.33
N GLU A 150 -1.60 13.00 9.37
CA GLU A 150 -1.34 14.43 9.56
C GLU A 150 -2.68 15.19 9.46
N PRO A 151 -3.10 15.93 10.50
CA PRO A 151 -4.36 16.67 10.46
C PRO A 151 -4.34 17.79 9.42
N ASP A 152 -5.37 17.84 8.56
CA ASP A 152 -5.58 18.96 7.63
C ASP A 152 -6.81 19.77 8.07
N PRO A 153 -6.68 21.10 8.32
CA PRO A 153 -7.80 21.95 8.72
C PRO A 153 -8.93 22.02 7.69
N ASN A 154 -8.65 21.75 6.41
CA ASN A 154 -9.66 21.71 5.34
C ASN A 154 -10.37 20.36 5.25
N TRP A 155 -9.78 19.31 5.82
CA TRP A 155 -10.31 17.95 5.81
C TRP A 155 -10.38 17.39 7.23
N PRO A 156 -11.25 17.96 8.10
CA PRO A 156 -11.43 17.41 9.43
C PRO A 156 -12.08 16.03 9.34
N ALA A 157 -11.44 15.01 9.92
CA ALA A 157 -12.06 13.72 10.13
C ALA A 157 -13.25 13.87 11.07
N LYS A 158 -14.42 13.38 10.62
CA LYS A 158 -15.67 13.43 11.37
C LYS A 158 -15.94 12.12 12.10
#